data_AF-A0A640UVY9-F1
#
_entry.id   AF-A0A640UVY9-F1
#
_cell.length_a   1.000
_cell.length_b   1.000
_cell.length_c   1.000
_cell.angle_alpha   90.00
_cell.angle_beta   90.00
_cell.angle_gamma   90.00
#
_symmetry.space_group_name_H-M   'P 1'
#
loop_
_entity.id
_entity.type
_entity.pdbx_description
1 polymer ?
#
loop_
_entity_poly.entity_id
_entity_poly.type
_entity_poly.pdbx_seq_one_letter_code
_entity_poly.pdbx_strand_id
1 'polypeptide(L)'
;MTSRIAAAIATCALSLGALASGAGVAAAAPSAPAGDASSLRPAVDARAAAVDRCSYQVVRSHDSRYVYSVSGVFGDGARELTPQKEDYVRFSGDWRKVVQVDACAGVRGQAPTALRVTGKLERPENYDPSVPRTIHSNDLKPAASSVIPKAPELTSVDRLDAATVRVTWKPAQGNPDQVVLMERKPFYSSEVGVWHPNTFQWDVRAGATSMDRKLERDADIPSDARAHSYWMRVIKGGFVSDLRAEKPVTVEP
;
A
#
# COMPACT_ATOMS: atom_id res chain seq x y z
N MET A 1 12.81 28.57 23.99
CA MET A 1 11.92 27.87 24.93
C MET A 1 11.27 26.71 24.20
N THR A 2 11.67 25.51 24.53
CA THR A 2 11.13 24.24 24.03
C THR A 2 9.83 23.91 24.76
N SER A 3 8.74 23.67 24.03
CA SER A 3 7.58 22.97 24.59
C SER A 3 7.18 21.85 23.63
N ARG A 4 7.36 20.62 24.12
CA ARG A 4 6.86 19.37 23.51
C ARG A 4 5.43 19.21 23.97
N ILE A 5 4.48 18.97 23.06
CA ILE A 5 3.13 18.56 23.42
C ILE A 5 2.85 17.23 22.71
N ALA A 6 2.64 16.20 23.55
CA ALA A 6 2.25 14.86 23.17
C ALA A 6 0.77 14.85 22.77
N ALA A 7 0.47 14.27 21.60
CA ALA A 7 -0.91 14.02 21.18
C ALA A 7 -1.28 12.57 21.51
N ALA A 8 -2.22 12.41 22.44
CA ALA A 8 -2.90 11.15 22.72
C ALA A 8 -4.02 10.97 21.68
N ILE A 9 -3.98 9.86 20.95
CA ILE A 9 -5.00 9.48 19.97
C ILE A 9 -6.10 8.74 20.72
N ALA A 10 -7.30 9.33 20.78
CA ALA A 10 -8.50 8.69 21.32
C ALA A 10 -9.24 7.94 20.20
N THR A 11 -9.36 6.63 20.35
CA THR A 11 -10.03 5.71 19.43
C THR A 11 -11.55 5.80 19.61
N CYS A 12 -12.29 6.19 18.57
CA CYS A 12 -13.75 6.13 18.56
C CYS A 12 -14.24 4.68 18.46
N ALA A 13 -14.91 4.19 19.51
CA ALA A 13 -15.66 2.94 19.50
C ALA A 13 -17.10 3.19 19.01
N LEU A 14 -17.52 2.47 17.97
CA LEU A 14 -18.90 2.46 17.48
C LEU A 14 -19.77 1.62 18.42
N SER A 15 -20.78 2.27 19.00
CA SER A 15 -21.83 1.68 19.83
C SER A 15 -22.96 1.08 18.98
N LEU A 16 -23.26 -0.20 19.20
CA LEU A 16 -24.51 -0.87 18.81
C LEU A 16 -25.21 -1.32 20.11
N GLY A 17 -26.32 -0.66 20.48
CA GLY A 17 -27.27 -1.14 21.51
C GLY A 17 -28.31 -2.05 20.86
N ALA A 18 -28.45 -3.30 21.34
CA ALA A 18 -29.45 -3.80 22.29
C ALA A 18 -30.89 -3.83 21.69
N LEU A 19 -31.64 -4.93 21.72
CA LEU A 19 -32.09 -5.71 22.89
C LEU A 19 -32.60 -7.10 22.46
N ALA A 20 -32.45 -8.11 23.32
CA ALA A 20 -33.58 -8.91 23.85
C ALA A 20 -33.09 -9.94 24.87
N SER A 21 -33.70 -9.88 26.04
CA SER A 21 -33.50 -10.68 27.25
C SER A 21 -34.13 -12.07 27.18
N GLY A 22 -33.43 -13.07 27.71
CA GLY A 22 -33.97 -14.38 28.08
C GLY A 22 -33.07 -15.05 29.11
N ALA A 23 -33.54 -15.10 30.36
CA ALA A 23 -32.85 -15.74 31.47
C ALA A 23 -33.01 -17.27 31.40
N GLY A 24 -31.92 -17.99 31.61
CA GLY A 24 -31.89 -19.44 31.78
C GLY A 24 -30.59 -19.86 32.46
N VAL A 25 -30.69 -20.32 33.71
CA VAL A 25 -29.57 -20.80 34.53
C VAL A 25 -29.15 -22.18 34.02
N ALA A 26 -27.87 -22.37 33.69
CA ALA A 26 -27.31 -23.71 33.46
C ALA A 26 -25.81 -23.80 33.85
N ALA A 27 -25.57 -24.78 34.71
CA ALA A 27 -24.34 -25.38 35.24
C ALA A 27 -22.97 -25.03 34.63
N ALA A 28 -21.99 -24.82 35.52
CA ALA A 28 -20.56 -24.79 35.20
C ALA A 28 -20.11 -26.12 34.57
N ALA A 29 -19.59 -26.03 33.34
CA ALA A 29 -18.91 -27.13 32.67
C ALA A 29 -17.40 -27.11 33.03
N PRO A 30 -16.75 -28.28 33.18
CA PRO A 30 -15.33 -28.37 33.48
C PRO A 30 -14.48 -27.77 32.36
N SER A 31 -13.43 -27.07 32.76
CA SER A 31 -12.41 -26.45 31.92
C SER A 31 -11.85 -27.45 30.90
N ALA A 32 -12.14 -27.22 29.62
CA ALA A 32 -11.53 -27.92 28.51
C ALA A 32 -10.07 -27.47 28.34
N PRO A 33 -9.16 -28.39 27.97
CA PRO A 33 -7.73 -28.11 27.88
C PRO A 33 -7.42 -27.15 26.73
N ALA A 34 -6.30 -26.44 26.88
CA ALA A 34 -5.73 -25.46 25.96
C ALA A 34 -5.99 -25.78 24.48
N GLY A 35 -6.84 -24.95 23.86
CA GLY A 35 -7.12 -25.01 22.44
C GLY A 35 -5.90 -24.62 21.63
N ASP A 36 -5.40 -25.60 20.89
CA ASP A 36 -4.68 -25.54 19.62
C ASP A 36 -3.76 -24.34 19.38
N ALA A 37 -2.45 -24.65 19.38
CA ALA A 37 -1.44 -23.86 18.72
C ALA A 37 -1.97 -23.40 17.35
N SER A 38 -2.13 -22.08 17.18
CA SER A 38 -2.40 -21.42 15.91
C SER A 38 -1.34 -21.85 14.89
N SER A 39 -1.63 -22.92 14.17
CA SER A 39 -0.66 -23.67 13.40
C SER A 39 -0.32 -22.93 12.09
N LEU A 40 0.93 -22.50 11.99
CA LEU A 40 1.74 -22.47 10.76
C LEU A 40 1.31 -21.55 9.60
N ARG A 41 0.38 -20.60 9.76
CA ARG A 41 0.24 -19.53 8.77
C ARG A 41 1.28 -18.43 9.04
N PRO A 42 2.04 -17.98 8.02
CA PRO A 42 2.88 -16.82 8.19
C PRO A 42 2.02 -15.62 8.59
N ALA A 43 2.48 -14.87 9.59
CA ALA A 43 1.76 -13.70 10.09
C ALA A 43 1.73 -12.55 9.07
N VAL A 44 2.61 -12.60 8.05
CA VAL A 44 2.61 -11.68 6.90
C VAL A 44 2.34 -12.47 5.63
N ASP A 45 1.20 -12.24 4.99
CA ASP A 45 0.96 -12.70 3.63
C ASP A 45 1.75 -11.78 2.67
N ALA A 46 2.68 -12.37 1.92
CA ALA A 46 3.54 -11.62 1.02
C ALA A 46 3.88 -12.45 -0.23
N ARG A 47 4.16 -11.73 -1.31
CA ARG A 47 4.65 -12.28 -2.58
C ARG A 47 5.70 -11.35 -3.16
N ALA A 48 6.56 -11.91 -4.00
CA ALA A 48 7.62 -11.14 -4.64
C ALA A 48 7.79 -11.49 -6.10
N ALA A 49 8.23 -10.51 -6.89
CA ALA A 49 8.62 -10.68 -8.28
C ALA A 49 9.83 -9.80 -8.59
N ALA A 50 10.69 -10.27 -9.49
CA ALA A 50 11.73 -9.44 -10.08
C ALA A 50 11.06 -8.32 -10.89
N VAL A 51 11.51 -7.09 -10.73
CA VAL A 51 11.12 -5.96 -11.60
C VAL A 51 12.12 -5.88 -12.75
N ASP A 52 13.40 -5.92 -12.40
CA ASP A 52 14.53 -6.03 -13.29
C ASP A 52 15.59 -6.95 -12.64
N ARG A 53 16.83 -6.94 -13.15
CA ARG A 53 17.91 -7.78 -12.60
C ARG A 53 18.28 -7.42 -11.15
N CYS A 54 18.06 -6.19 -10.75
CA CYS A 54 18.55 -5.63 -9.50
C CYS A 54 17.44 -5.23 -8.54
N SER A 55 16.19 -5.18 -9.01
CA SER A 55 15.08 -4.61 -8.25
C SER A 55 13.96 -5.62 -8.15
N TYR A 56 13.34 -5.69 -6.97
CA TYR A 56 12.27 -6.64 -6.68
C TYR A 56 11.06 -5.91 -6.13
N GLN A 57 9.87 -6.30 -6.57
CA GLN A 57 8.62 -5.83 -6.01
C GLN A 57 8.15 -6.86 -4.98
N VAL A 58 7.90 -6.41 -3.77
CA VAL A 58 7.26 -7.18 -2.71
C VAL A 58 5.90 -6.58 -2.42
N VAL A 59 4.88 -7.42 -2.48
CA VAL A 59 3.51 -7.05 -2.13
C VAL A 59 3.12 -7.82 -0.89
N ARG A 60 2.64 -7.11 0.14
CA ARG A 60 2.30 -7.69 1.45
C ARG A 60 0.96 -7.22 2.00
N SER A 61 0.39 -8.01 2.91
CA SER A 61 -0.62 -7.54 3.85
C SER A 61 -0.08 -6.37 4.70
N HIS A 62 -0.96 -5.53 5.22
CA HIS A 62 -0.59 -4.41 6.07
C HIS A 62 -1.26 -4.48 7.43
N ASP A 63 -0.42 -4.43 8.46
CA ASP A 63 -0.82 -4.20 9.84
C ASP A 63 -0.10 -2.94 10.31
N SER A 64 -0.86 -1.90 10.68
CA SER A 64 -0.32 -0.60 11.05
C SER A 64 0.49 -0.63 12.36
N ARG A 65 0.39 -1.71 13.14
CA ARG A 65 1.15 -1.87 14.39
C ARG A 65 2.63 -2.14 14.13
N TYR A 66 3.01 -2.61 12.93
CA TYR A 66 4.37 -3.06 12.64
C TYR A 66 5.08 -2.15 11.65
N VAL A 67 6.37 -1.89 11.92
CA VAL A 67 7.34 -1.34 10.97
C VAL A 67 7.95 -2.49 10.18
N TYR A 68 7.89 -2.42 8.86
CA TYR A 68 8.32 -3.53 8.00
C TYR A 68 9.66 -3.25 7.33
N SER A 69 10.48 -4.29 7.20
CA SER A 69 11.64 -4.32 6.31
C SER A 69 11.64 -5.56 5.41
N VAL A 70 12.39 -5.49 4.32
CA VAL A 70 12.56 -6.58 3.36
C VAL A 70 14.03 -6.96 3.35
N SER A 71 14.32 -8.24 3.52
CA SER A 71 15.67 -8.80 3.40
C SER A 71 15.77 -9.78 2.24
N GLY A 72 16.93 -9.83 1.58
CA GLY A 72 17.26 -10.85 0.60
C GLY A 72 18.25 -11.87 1.15
N VAL A 73 18.10 -13.13 0.75
CA VAL A 73 19.04 -14.23 1.03
C VAL A 73 19.96 -14.39 -0.16
N PHE A 74 21.26 -14.26 0.09
CA PHE A 74 22.36 -14.36 -0.87
C PHE A 74 23.29 -15.50 -0.46
N GLY A 75 24.26 -15.84 -1.31
CA GLY A 75 25.20 -16.94 -1.04
C GLY A 75 26.05 -16.77 0.22
N ASP A 76 26.23 -15.52 0.68
CA ASP A 76 26.99 -15.11 1.85
C ASP A 76 26.13 -14.78 3.09
N GLY A 77 24.80 -14.86 2.96
CA GLY A 77 23.87 -14.65 4.08
C GLY A 77 22.65 -13.81 3.72
N ALA A 78 21.89 -13.40 4.74
CA ALA A 78 20.75 -12.52 4.57
C ALA A 78 21.12 -11.07 4.88
N ARG A 79 20.62 -10.12 4.07
CA ARG A 79 20.81 -8.69 4.31
C ARG A 79 19.53 -7.91 4.01
N GLU A 80 19.30 -6.84 4.75
CA GLU A 80 18.20 -5.91 4.49
C GLU A 80 18.41 -5.17 3.16
N LEU A 81 17.32 -4.94 2.42
CA LEU A 81 17.32 -4.29 1.12
C LEU A 81 16.68 -2.91 1.24
N THR A 82 17.30 -1.93 0.60
CA THR A 82 16.85 -0.54 0.64
C THR A 82 15.57 -0.37 -0.19
N PRO A 83 14.48 0.18 0.38
CA PRO A 83 13.31 0.60 -0.39
C PRO A 83 13.68 1.69 -1.40
N GLN A 84 13.34 1.47 -2.67
CA GLN A 84 13.46 2.47 -3.74
C GLN A 84 12.15 3.23 -3.93
N LYS A 85 11.01 2.53 -3.83
CA LYS A 85 9.68 3.10 -3.97
C LYS A 85 8.68 2.26 -3.19
N GLU A 86 7.68 2.90 -2.62
CA GLU A 86 6.59 2.20 -1.96
C GLU A 86 5.26 2.92 -2.17
N ASP A 87 4.18 2.16 -2.11
CA ASP A 87 2.82 2.70 -2.13
C ASP A 87 1.82 1.74 -1.49
N TYR A 88 0.65 2.26 -1.13
CA TYR A 88 -0.51 1.46 -0.78
C TYR A 88 -1.37 1.26 -2.01
N VAL A 89 -1.82 0.03 -2.26
CA VAL A 89 -2.67 -0.27 -3.40
C VAL A 89 -3.81 -1.15 -2.96
N ARG A 90 -5.00 -0.85 -3.47
CA ARG A 90 -6.21 -1.62 -3.19
C ARG A 90 -6.36 -2.73 -4.23
N PHE A 91 -6.35 -3.99 -3.79
CA PHE A 91 -6.60 -5.18 -4.61
C PHE A 91 -7.94 -5.77 -4.24
N SER A 92 -8.90 -5.79 -5.16
CA SER A 92 -10.22 -6.42 -4.93
C SER A 92 -10.91 -5.98 -3.63
N GLY A 93 -10.70 -4.72 -3.21
CA GLY A 93 -11.26 -4.16 -1.97
C GLY A 93 -10.30 -4.12 -0.78
N ASP A 94 -9.23 -4.95 -0.76
CA ASP A 94 -8.26 -5.00 0.33
C ASP A 94 -7.05 -4.10 0.09
N TRP A 95 -6.60 -3.39 1.12
CA TRP A 95 -5.36 -2.62 1.06
C TRP A 95 -4.12 -3.52 1.24
N ARG A 96 -3.17 -3.38 0.31
CA ARG A 96 -1.85 -4.00 0.36
C ARG A 96 -0.77 -2.93 0.32
N LYS A 97 0.38 -3.22 0.92
CA LYS A 97 1.58 -2.41 0.71
C LYS A 97 2.41 -3.04 -0.39
N VAL A 98 2.82 -2.23 -1.34
CA VAL A 98 3.80 -2.57 -2.37
C VAL A 98 5.08 -1.82 -2.06
N VAL A 99 6.20 -2.53 -2.08
CA VAL A 99 7.54 -1.94 -1.99
C VAL A 99 8.41 -2.50 -3.11
N GLN A 100 9.20 -1.63 -3.73
CA GLN A 100 10.25 -2.02 -4.65
C GLN A 100 11.60 -1.79 -3.96
N VAL A 101 12.43 -2.82 -3.92
CA VAL A 101 13.69 -2.84 -3.17
C VAL A 101 14.87 -3.09 -4.09
N ASP A 102 16.02 -2.51 -3.73
CA ASP A 102 17.29 -2.69 -4.43
C ASP A 102 18.08 -3.88 -3.85
N ALA A 103 18.31 -4.90 -4.68
CA ALA A 103 19.13 -6.06 -4.34
C ALA A 103 20.58 -5.97 -4.82
N CYS A 104 20.93 -4.96 -5.62
CA CYS A 104 22.29 -4.75 -6.14
C CYS A 104 23.07 -3.68 -5.38
N ALA A 105 22.40 -2.81 -4.62
CA ALA A 105 23.08 -1.89 -3.71
C ALA A 105 23.93 -2.69 -2.70
N GLY A 106 25.26 -2.67 -2.83
CA GLY A 106 26.21 -3.18 -1.83
C GLY A 106 27.08 -4.39 -2.19
N VAL A 107 26.77 -5.22 -3.21
CA VAL A 107 27.60 -6.39 -3.62
C VAL A 107 27.42 -6.71 -5.12
N ARG A 108 28.38 -7.43 -5.72
CA ARG A 108 28.40 -7.90 -7.12
C ARG A 108 27.13 -8.65 -7.54
N GLY A 109 26.13 -7.94 -8.07
CA GLY A 109 25.20 -8.36 -9.14
C GLY A 109 24.52 -9.75 -9.08
N GLN A 110 24.48 -10.39 -7.92
CA GLN A 110 23.88 -11.70 -7.71
C GLN A 110 22.44 -11.53 -7.22
N ALA A 111 21.52 -12.22 -7.88
CA ALA A 111 20.11 -12.24 -7.50
C ALA A 111 19.93 -12.97 -6.16
N PRO A 112 19.10 -12.45 -5.23
CA PRO A 112 18.71 -13.19 -4.03
C PRO A 112 17.99 -14.49 -4.40
N THR A 113 18.27 -15.55 -3.67
CA THR A 113 17.59 -16.85 -3.82
C THR A 113 16.20 -16.84 -3.18
N ALA A 114 16.02 -16.01 -2.15
CA ALA A 114 14.76 -15.74 -1.50
C ALA A 114 14.71 -14.30 -0.96
N LEU A 115 13.49 -13.79 -0.79
CA LEU A 115 13.21 -12.56 -0.05
C LEU A 115 12.39 -12.90 1.20
N ARG A 116 12.50 -12.09 2.25
CA ARG A 116 11.70 -12.23 3.47
C ARG A 116 11.23 -10.88 3.94
N VAL A 117 9.96 -10.80 4.34
CA VAL A 117 9.39 -9.62 4.99
C VAL A 117 9.42 -9.83 6.50
N THR A 118 9.94 -8.84 7.23
CA THR A 118 9.93 -8.83 8.69
C THR A 118 9.18 -7.59 9.16
N GLY A 119 8.16 -7.78 10.00
CA GLY A 119 7.50 -6.70 10.74
C GLY A 119 8.00 -6.67 12.17
N LYS A 120 8.42 -5.51 12.67
CA LYS A 120 8.76 -5.26 14.07
C LYS A 120 7.70 -4.36 14.68
N LEU A 121 7.16 -4.75 15.83
CA LEU A 121 6.10 -4.01 16.50
C LEU A 121 6.59 -2.59 16.85
N GLU A 122 5.85 -1.57 16.45
CA GLU A 122 6.13 -0.18 16.78
C GLU A 122 5.67 0.10 18.22
N ARG A 123 6.53 0.69 19.07
CA ARG A 123 6.21 0.98 20.49
C ARG A 123 5.68 -0.23 21.26
N PRO A 124 6.43 -1.34 21.32
CA PRO A 124 5.98 -2.62 21.86
C PRO A 124 5.53 -2.56 23.32
N GLU A 125 6.02 -1.59 24.10
CA GLU A 125 5.66 -1.37 25.50
C GLU A 125 4.18 -1.02 25.73
N ASN A 126 3.48 -0.53 24.69
CA ASN A 126 2.07 -0.15 24.78
C ASN A 126 1.11 -1.28 24.37
N TYR A 127 1.64 -2.47 24.06
CA TYR A 127 0.86 -3.61 23.60
C TYR A 127 0.83 -4.74 24.63
N ASP A 128 -0.27 -5.49 24.60
CA ASP A 128 -0.40 -6.72 25.38
C ASP A 128 0.72 -7.72 25.01
N PRO A 129 1.30 -8.45 26.00
CA PRO A 129 2.36 -9.43 25.75
C PRO A 129 2.03 -10.55 24.75
N SER A 130 0.74 -10.82 24.49
CA SER A 130 0.31 -11.79 23.46
C SER A 130 0.52 -11.28 22.04
N VAL A 131 0.70 -9.97 21.83
CA VAL A 131 1.01 -9.41 20.51
C VAL A 131 2.47 -9.72 20.16
N PRO A 132 2.74 -10.43 19.05
CA PRO A 132 4.11 -10.76 18.67
C PRO A 132 4.96 -9.50 18.47
N ARG A 133 6.15 -9.47 19.07
CA ARG A 133 7.09 -8.34 18.88
C ARG A 133 7.68 -8.31 17.47
N THR A 134 7.75 -9.48 16.84
CA THR A 134 8.24 -9.65 15.49
C THR A 134 7.34 -10.63 14.74
N ILE A 135 7.01 -10.31 13.50
CA ILE A 135 6.27 -11.17 12.57
C ILE A 135 7.05 -11.32 11.28
N HIS A 136 6.85 -12.44 10.59
CA HIS A 136 7.57 -12.73 9.35
C HIS A 136 6.63 -13.28 8.28
N SER A 137 7.01 -13.06 7.02
CA SER A 137 6.54 -13.89 5.92
C SER A 137 7.29 -15.22 5.88
N ASN A 138 6.80 -16.16 5.08
CA ASN A 138 7.63 -17.26 4.59
C ASN A 138 8.76 -16.71 3.69
N ASP A 139 9.74 -17.57 3.38
CA ASP A 139 10.71 -17.26 2.34
C ASP A 139 10.01 -17.18 0.98
N LEU A 140 10.16 -16.02 0.34
CA LEU A 140 9.53 -15.68 -0.92
C LEU A 140 10.50 -15.97 -2.04
N LYS A 141 10.17 -16.94 -2.89
CA LYS A 141 10.88 -17.12 -4.16
C LYS A 141 10.37 -16.07 -5.15
N PRO A 142 11.21 -15.13 -5.65
CA PRO A 142 10.73 -14.11 -6.57
C PRO A 142 10.24 -14.74 -7.88
N ALA A 143 9.04 -14.37 -8.31
CA ALA A 143 8.55 -14.66 -9.64
C ALA A 143 9.35 -13.88 -10.72
N ALA A 144 9.28 -14.34 -11.97
CA ALA A 144 9.92 -13.66 -13.10
C ALA A 144 9.27 -12.29 -13.38
N SER A 145 10.01 -11.37 -14.00
CA SER A 145 9.51 -10.01 -14.29
C SER A 145 8.33 -9.95 -15.25
N SER A 146 8.05 -11.01 -16.00
CA SER A 146 6.88 -11.13 -16.85
C SER A 146 5.56 -11.08 -16.09
N VAL A 147 5.54 -11.32 -14.78
CA VAL A 147 4.32 -11.20 -13.95
C VAL A 147 4.02 -9.76 -13.54
N ILE A 148 5.00 -8.85 -13.62
CA ILE A 148 4.79 -7.42 -13.35
C ILE A 148 4.04 -6.82 -14.56
N PRO A 149 2.80 -6.33 -14.37
CA PRO A 149 2.05 -5.75 -15.48
C PRO A 149 2.68 -4.43 -15.93
N LYS A 150 2.40 -4.01 -17.17
CA LYS A 150 2.82 -2.71 -17.68
C LYS A 150 1.69 -1.70 -17.50
N ALA A 151 2.01 -0.54 -16.94
CA ALA A 151 1.07 0.57 -16.90
C ALA A 151 0.77 1.05 -18.33
N PRO A 152 -0.51 1.36 -18.66
CA PRO A 152 -0.81 2.06 -19.90
C PRO A 152 -0.23 3.47 -19.86
N GLU A 153 0.22 3.93 -21.01
CA GLU A 153 0.74 5.28 -21.17
C GLU A 153 -0.42 6.29 -21.18
N LEU A 154 -0.30 7.37 -20.41
CA LEU A 154 -1.15 8.55 -20.58
C LEU A 154 -0.84 9.20 -21.92
N THR A 155 -1.86 9.44 -22.75
CA THR A 155 -1.72 10.10 -24.04
C THR A 155 -1.97 11.59 -23.95
N SER A 156 -2.90 12.03 -23.09
CA SER A 156 -3.20 13.45 -22.90
C SER A 156 -3.87 13.75 -21.56
N VAL A 157 -3.78 15.01 -21.13
CA VAL A 157 -4.58 15.61 -20.06
C VAL A 157 -5.10 16.95 -20.59
N ASP A 158 -6.29 16.91 -21.20
CA ASP A 158 -6.84 18.03 -21.95
C ASP A 158 -7.85 18.81 -21.11
N ARG A 159 -7.76 20.14 -21.07
CA ARG A 159 -8.77 20.96 -20.40
C ARG A 159 -10.07 20.93 -21.19
N LEU A 160 -11.15 20.51 -20.55
CA LEU A 160 -12.50 20.60 -21.11
C LEU A 160 -13.13 21.96 -20.79
N ASP A 161 -12.85 22.48 -19.59
CA ASP A 161 -13.26 23.78 -19.11
C ASP A 161 -12.28 24.29 -18.02
N ALA A 162 -12.65 25.36 -17.31
CA ALA A 162 -11.81 25.97 -16.28
C ALA A 162 -11.60 25.10 -15.02
N ALA A 163 -12.47 24.11 -14.77
CA ALA A 163 -12.46 23.26 -13.58
C ALA A 163 -12.37 21.75 -13.90
N THR A 164 -12.34 21.37 -15.18
CA THR A 164 -12.38 19.97 -15.60
C THR A 164 -11.32 19.66 -16.64
N VAL A 165 -10.63 18.53 -16.47
CA VAL A 165 -9.73 17.94 -17.45
C VAL A 165 -10.22 16.55 -17.88
N ARG A 166 -9.94 16.16 -19.11
CA ARG A 166 -10.04 14.79 -19.59
C ARG A 166 -8.66 14.15 -19.60
N VAL A 167 -8.50 13.12 -18.79
CA VAL A 167 -7.29 12.29 -18.78
C VAL A 167 -7.50 11.13 -19.75
N THR A 168 -6.59 10.95 -20.71
CA THR A 168 -6.69 9.91 -21.76
C THR A 168 -5.47 8.99 -21.72
N TRP A 169 -5.64 7.70 -21.99
CA TRP A 169 -4.56 6.70 -21.98
C TRP A 169 -4.72 5.63 -23.05
N LYS A 170 -3.61 4.94 -23.36
CA LYS A 170 -3.62 3.75 -24.23
C LYS A 170 -4.33 2.57 -23.54
N PRO A 171 -5.00 1.67 -24.27
CA PRO A 171 -5.58 0.47 -23.68
C PRO A 171 -4.54 -0.36 -22.89
N ALA A 172 -4.90 -0.80 -21.69
CA ALA A 172 -4.07 -1.70 -20.90
C ALA A 172 -3.90 -3.04 -21.62
N GLN A 173 -2.68 -3.58 -21.59
CA GLN A 173 -2.32 -4.82 -22.28
C GLN A 173 -2.37 -6.02 -21.34
N GLY A 174 -2.64 -7.20 -21.91
CA GLY A 174 -2.47 -8.47 -21.20
C GLY A 174 -3.53 -8.76 -20.13
N ASN A 175 -4.77 -8.32 -20.31
CA ASN A 175 -5.93 -8.64 -19.46
C ASN A 175 -5.65 -8.43 -17.96
N PRO A 176 -5.53 -7.17 -17.51
CA PRO A 176 -5.30 -6.88 -16.10
C PRO A 176 -6.54 -7.19 -15.25
N ASP A 177 -6.31 -7.47 -13.97
CA ASP A 177 -7.40 -7.65 -12.99
C ASP A 177 -8.06 -6.29 -12.71
N GLN A 178 -7.26 -5.22 -12.70
CA GLN A 178 -7.72 -3.87 -12.45
C GLN A 178 -6.80 -2.84 -13.11
N VAL A 179 -7.40 -1.77 -13.61
CA VAL A 179 -6.72 -0.57 -14.09
C VAL A 179 -7.13 0.58 -13.17
N VAL A 180 -6.16 1.38 -12.75
CA VAL A 180 -6.35 2.46 -11.80
C VAL A 180 -5.78 3.74 -12.38
N LEU A 181 -6.60 4.80 -12.39
CA LEU A 181 -6.11 6.15 -12.58
C LEU A 181 -5.68 6.69 -11.22
N MET A 182 -4.40 7.01 -11.11
CA MET A 182 -3.82 7.65 -9.94
C MET A 182 -3.96 9.16 -10.12
N GLU A 183 -4.45 9.85 -9.10
CA GLU A 183 -4.60 11.31 -9.08
C GLU A 183 -3.97 11.84 -7.80
N ARG A 184 -2.88 12.60 -7.92
CA ARG A 184 -2.37 13.42 -6.81
C ARG A 184 -2.96 14.80 -6.94
N LYS A 185 -3.61 15.31 -5.90
CA LYS A 185 -4.26 16.62 -5.91
C LYS A 185 -4.24 17.28 -4.53
N PRO A 186 -4.59 18.58 -4.41
CA PRO A 186 -4.72 19.22 -3.11
C PRO A 186 -5.72 18.48 -2.22
N PHE A 187 -5.37 18.30 -0.96
CA PHE A 187 -6.24 17.75 0.06
C PHE A 187 -6.04 18.52 1.37
N TYR A 188 -7.14 19.00 1.93
CA TYR A 188 -7.14 19.71 3.21
C TYR A 188 -7.24 18.71 4.35
N SER A 189 -6.21 18.62 5.19
CA SER A 189 -6.29 17.89 6.45
C SER A 189 -6.80 18.81 7.54
N SER A 190 -8.06 18.63 7.94
CA SER A 190 -8.67 19.39 9.03
C SER A 190 -8.03 19.12 10.39
N GLU A 191 -7.42 17.95 10.58
CA GLU A 191 -6.77 17.57 11.85
C GLU A 191 -5.55 18.43 12.18
N VAL A 192 -4.83 18.87 11.15
CA VAL A 192 -3.63 19.71 11.29
C VAL A 192 -3.78 21.09 10.66
N GLY A 193 -4.93 21.38 10.03
CA GLY A 193 -5.25 22.66 9.39
C GLY A 193 -4.38 22.99 8.17
N VAL A 194 -3.92 21.98 7.43
CA VAL A 194 -2.92 22.16 6.35
C VAL A 194 -3.37 21.48 5.05
N TRP A 195 -3.20 22.20 3.94
CA TRP A 195 -3.25 21.66 2.59
C TRP A 195 -1.99 20.86 2.28
N HIS A 196 -2.15 19.66 1.77
CA HIS A 196 -1.04 18.87 1.25
C HIS A 196 -1.47 18.07 0.02
N PRO A 197 -0.54 17.72 -0.88
CA PRO A 197 -0.86 16.82 -1.99
C PRO A 197 -1.17 15.42 -1.46
N ASN A 198 -2.35 14.88 -1.79
CA ASN A 198 -2.72 13.50 -1.48
C ASN A 198 -2.99 12.70 -2.77
N THR A 199 -2.61 11.43 -2.78
CA THR A 199 -2.81 10.52 -3.92
C THR A 199 -4.09 9.70 -3.73
N PHE A 200 -4.98 9.80 -4.71
CA PHE A 200 -6.23 9.07 -4.81
C PHE A 200 -6.14 8.00 -5.90
N GLN A 201 -6.91 6.92 -5.72
CA GLN A 201 -6.99 5.79 -6.63
C GLN A 201 -8.40 5.70 -7.19
N TRP A 202 -8.52 5.79 -8.51
CA TRP A 202 -9.79 5.71 -9.22
C TRP A 202 -9.83 4.45 -10.06
N ASP A 203 -10.72 3.51 -9.70
CA ASP A 203 -10.94 2.32 -10.50
C ASP A 203 -11.46 2.71 -11.87
N VAL A 204 -10.78 2.25 -12.90
CA VAL A 204 -11.15 2.49 -14.29
C VAL A 204 -12.14 1.43 -14.72
N ARG A 205 -13.24 1.86 -15.33
CA ARG A 205 -14.23 0.94 -15.92
C ARG A 205 -13.58 0.12 -17.03
N ALA A 206 -13.95 -1.16 -17.13
CA ALA A 206 -13.43 -2.05 -18.16
C ALA A 206 -13.59 -1.45 -19.56
N GLY A 207 -12.50 -1.45 -20.35
CA GLY A 207 -12.47 -0.91 -21.71
C GLY A 207 -12.37 0.62 -21.81
N ALA A 208 -12.45 1.36 -20.71
CA ALA A 208 -12.31 2.82 -20.75
C ALA A 208 -10.87 3.24 -21.03
N THR A 209 -10.72 4.27 -21.88
CA THR A 209 -9.45 4.91 -22.26
C THR A 209 -9.39 6.39 -21.90
N SER A 210 -10.41 6.90 -21.20
CA SER A 210 -10.41 8.25 -20.66
C SER A 210 -11.28 8.38 -19.41
N MET A 211 -11.02 9.40 -18.60
CA MET A 211 -11.83 9.80 -17.45
C MET A 211 -11.72 11.31 -17.21
N ASP A 212 -12.87 11.94 -16.98
CA ASP A 212 -12.92 13.36 -16.64
C ASP A 212 -12.66 13.56 -15.14
N ARG A 213 -11.83 14.56 -14.81
CA ARG A 213 -11.37 14.87 -13.46
C ARG A 213 -11.56 16.35 -13.15
N LYS A 214 -11.95 16.63 -11.90
CA LYS A 214 -12.11 18.00 -11.41
C LYS A 214 -10.78 18.54 -10.87
N LEU A 215 -10.47 19.79 -11.22
CA LEU A 215 -9.38 20.55 -10.64
C LEU A 215 -9.90 21.26 -9.38
N GLU A 216 -9.17 21.13 -8.28
CA GLU A 216 -9.46 21.80 -7.02
C GLU A 216 -8.97 23.24 -7.10
N ARG A 217 -9.85 24.19 -6.78
CA ARG A 217 -9.69 25.62 -7.11
C ARG A 217 -10.02 26.55 -5.95
N ASP A 218 -10.20 26.00 -4.75
CA ASP A 218 -10.32 26.80 -3.55
C ASP A 218 -9.18 27.84 -3.49
N ALA A 219 -9.56 29.09 -3.27
CA ALA A 219 -8.65 30.22 -3.25
C ALA A 219 -7.61 30.10 -2.13
N ASP A 220 -7.94 29.38 -1.06
CA ASP A 220 -7.07 29.17 0.10
C ASP A 220 -6.02 28.08 -0.13
N ILE A 221 -6.03 27.38 -1.28
CA ILE A 221 -5.03 26.37 -1.61
C ILE A 221 -3.69 27.06 -1.91
N PRO A 222 -2.62 26.76 -1.14
CA PRO A 222 -1.28 27.26 -1.40
C PRO A 222 -0.76 26.83 -2.78
N SER A 223 0.05 27.68 -3.42
CA SER A 223 0.57 27.42 -4.78
C SER A 223 1.39 26.13 -4.89
N ASP A 224 2.09 25.74 -3.83
CA ASP A 224 2.90 24.52 -3.75
C ASP A 224 2.06 23.24 -3.58
N ALA A 225 0.80 23.37 -3.14
CA ALA A 225 -0.14 22.27 -2.99
C ALA A 225 -1.13 22.15 -4.17
N ARG A 226 -1.24 23.18 -5.00
CA ARG A 226 -2.31 23.41 -5.99
C ARG A 226 -2.30 22.44 -7.18
N ALA A 227 -1.12 21.93 -7.53
CA ALA A 227 -0.94 21.10 -8.72
C ALA A 227 -1.73 19.77 -8.65
N HIS A 228 -2.29 19.37 -9.79
CA HIS A 228 -2.84 18.02 -10.00
C HIS A 228 -1.87 17.20 -10.83
N SER A 229 -1.62 15.95 -10.45
CA SER A 229 -0.79 15.01 -11.23
C SER A 229 -1.55 13.72 -11.49
N TYR A 230 -1.47 13.21 -12.71
CA TYR A 230 -2.16 11.98 -13.14
C TYR A 230 -1.17 10.95 -13.66
N TRP A 231 -1.38 9.67 -13.35
CA TRP A 231 -0.67 8.54 -13.97
C TRP A 231 -1.52 7.28 -13.88
N MET A 232 -1.15 6.26 -14.65
CA MET A 232 -1.87 4.99 -14.66
C MET A 232 -1.12 3.94 -13.85
N ARG A 233 -1.90 3.07 -13.21
CA ARG A 233 -1.42 1.86 -12.55
C ARG A 233 -2.25 0.67 -12.99
N VAL A 234 -1.59 -0.49 -13.06
CA VAL A 234 -2.26 -1.76 -13.38
C VAL A 234 -1.99 -2.75 -12.28
N ILE A 235 -3.00 -3.55 -11.94
CA ILE A 235 -2.89 -4.67 -11.02
C ILE A 235 -3.16 -5.96 -11.78
N LYS A 236 -2.29 -6.96 -11.58
CA LYS A 236 -2.47 -8.31 -12.13
C LYS A 236 -1.80 -9.35 -11.23
N GLY A 237 -2.53 -10.40 -10.86
CA GLY A 237 -2.00 -11.50 -10.03
C GLY A 237 -1.53 -11.05 -8.63
N GLY A 238 -2.03 -9.91 -8.14
CA GLY A 238 -1.57 -9.29 -6.91
C GLY A 238 -0.21 -8.58 -7.03
N PHE A 239 0.25 -8.26 -8.24
CA PHE A 239 1.36 -7.36 -8.50
C PHE A 239 0.86 -6.08 -9.14
N VAL A 240 1.66 -5.02 -9.05
CA VAL A 240 1.37 -3.73 -9.67
C VAL A 240 2.42 -3.36 -10.69
N SER A 241 2.06 -2.49 -11.62
CA SER A 241 3.02 -1.92 -12.56
C SER A 241 4.20 -1.26 -11.84
N ASP A 242 5.38 -1.26 -12.48
CA ASP A 242 6.62 -0.76 -11.87
C ASP A 242 6.44 0.66 -11.32
N LEU A 243 6.51 0.82 -9.99
CA LEU A 243 6.27 2.09 -9.30
C LEU A 243 7.36 3.12 -9.60
N ARG A 244 8.58 2.69 -9.95
CA ARG A 244 9.68 3.59 -10.32
C ARG A 244 9.52 4.12 -11.75
N ALA A 245 8.75 3.42 -12.58
CA ALA A 245 8.51 3.80 -13.96
C ALA A 245 7.29 4.74 -14.12
N GLU A 246 6.60 5.07 -13.02
CA GLU A 246 5.47 5.98 -13.03
C GLU A 246 5.92 7.38 -13.45
N LYS A 247 5.21 7.94 -14.44
CA LYS A 247 5.48 9.28 -15.00
C LYS A 247 4.22 10.14 -14.86
N PRO A 248 4.06 10.84 -13.73
CA PRO A 248 2.92 11.73 -13.54
C PRO A 248 2.93 12.88 -14.54
N VAL A 249 1.78 13.16 -15.15
CA VAL A 249 1.53 14.36 -15.94
C VAL A 249 0.88 15.38 -15.03
N THR A 250 1.53 16.54 -14.85
CA THR A 250 1.06 17.59 -13.95
C THR A 250 0.36 18.70 -14.71
N VAL A 251 -0.76 19.16 -14.16
CA VAL A 251 -1.49 20.34 -14.61
C VAL A 251 -1.76 21.26 -13.42
N GLU A 252 -1.59 22.56 -13.64
CA GLU A 252 -2.06 23.57 -12.71
C GLU A 252 -3.55 23.85 -12.96
N PRO A 253 -4.35 24.23 -11.94
CA PRO A 253 -5.74 24.65 -12.08
C PRO A 253 -5.95 25.91 -12.91
#